data_AF-A0A812RYD7-F1
#
_entry.id   AF-A0A812RYD7-F1
#
_cell.length_a   1.000
_cell.length_b   1.000
_cell.length_c   1.000
_cell.angle_alpha   90.00
_cell.angle_beta   90.00
_cell.angle_gamma   90.00
#
_symmetry.space_group_name_H-M   'P 1'
#
loop_
_entity.id
_entity.type
_entity.pdbx_description
1 polymer ?
#
loop_
_entity_poly.entity_id
_entity_poly.type
_entity_poly.pdbx_seq_one_letter_code
_entity_poly.pdbx_strand_id
1 'polypeptide(L)'
;YVYWHQELSHHTTSHVVTTVTHLGSSYNCHDGMDDMWAQEKRDFCCWKHRKGCPEPVVPADSYNCDAGFDKWETEWEAVQKEWCCKHRSRACQRFQCDLGLHDFATLWGPPKKVWCCKHEGKGCIAGFQWF
;
A
#
# COMPACT_ATOMS: atom_id res chain seq x y z
N TYR A 1 -42.37 -4.37 -46.12
CA TYR A 1 -42.58 -3.80 -44.77
C TYR A 1 -43.85 -4.37 -44.17
N VAL A 2 -43.76 -5.40 -43.31
CA VAL A 2 -44.54 -5.53 -42.06
C VAL A 2 -43.80 -6.56 -41.19
N TYR A 3 -43.53 -6.19 -39.94
CA TYR A 3 -42.83 -7.00 -38.94
C TYR A 3 -43.73 -8.14 -38.42
N TRP A 4 -43.18 -9.34 -38.29
CA TRP A 4 -43.79 -10.43 -37.51
C TRP A 4 -43.15 -10.51 -36.12
N HIS A 5 -44.04 -10.76 -35.15
CA HIS A 5 -43.84 -10.77 -33.71
C HIS A 5 -42.88 -11.87 -33.21
N GLN A 6 -41.99 -11.46 -32.29
CA GLN A 6 -41.86 -11.99 -30.92
C GLN A 6 -41.66 -13.50 -30.72
N GLU A 7 -40.43 -13.91 -30.40
CA GLU A 7 -40.18 -14.87 -29.31
C GLU A 7 -39.05 -14.34 -28.42
N LEU A 8 -39.43 -13.97 -27.19
CA LEU A 8 -38.51 -13.75 -26.09
C LEU A 8 -37.85 -15.10 -25.78
N SER A 9 -36.61 -15.30 -26.21
CA SER A 9 -35.75 -16.28 -25.58
C SER A 9 -35.42 -15.77 -24.18
N HIS A 10 -36.29 -16.12 -23.23
CA HIS A 10 -35.91 -16.16 -21.83
C HIS A 10 -34.73 -17.13 -21.74
N HIS A 11 -33.52 -16.61 -21.81
CA HIS A 11 -32.39 -17.22 -21.14
C HIS A 11 -32.70 -17.14 -19.65
N THR A 12 -33.58 -18.02 -19.17
CA THR A 12 -33.57 -18.45 -17.78
C THR A 12 -32.27 -19.19 -17.60
N THR A 13 -31.20 -18.42 -17.38
CA THR A 13 -29.99 -18.94 -16.76
C THR A 13 -30.44 -19.38 -15.39
N SER A 14 -30.78 -20.66 -15.28
CA SER A 14 -30.91 -21.33 -14.00
C SER A 14 -29.54 -21.22 -13.37
N HIS A 15 -29.33 -20.18 -12.58
CA HIS A 15 -28.31 -20.20 -11.56
C HIS A 15 -28.79 -21.31 -10.63
N VAL A 16 -28.35 -22.53 -10.91
CA VAL A 16 -28.23 -23.54 -9.88
C VAL A 16 -27.40 -22.83 -8.83
N VAL A 17 -28.06 -22.35 -7.77
CA VAL A 17 -27.38 -21.98 -6.54
C VAL A 17 -26.95 -23.33 -5.99
N THR A 18 -25.88 -23.87 -6.58
CA THR A 18 -25.04 -24.85 -5.94
C THR A 18 -24.70 -24.17 -4.63
N THR A 19 -25.26 -24.69 -3.55
CA THR A 19 -24.75 -24.39 -2.24
C THR A 19 -23.28 -24.73 -2.31
N VAL A 20 -22.45 -23.70 -2.50
CA VAL A 20 -21.01 -23.80 -2.27
C VAL A 20 -20.98 -24.16 -0.80
N THR A 21 -20.85 -25.44 -0.56
CA THR A 21 -20.39 -25.95 0.70
C THR A 21 -19.00 -25.37 0.80
N HIS A 22 -18.90 -24.17 1.38
CA HIS A 22 -17.71 -23.76 2.09
C HIS A 22 -17.58 -24.79 3.22
N LEU A 23 -17.12 -26.00 2.88
CA LEU A 23 -16.40 -26.84 3.83
C LEU A 23 -15.33 -25.90 4.34
N GLY A 24 -15.50 -25.43 5.57
CA GLY A 24 -14.65 -24.41 6.16
C GLY A 24 -13.20 -24.84 6.03
N SER A 25 -12.52 -24.31 5.02
CA SER A 25 -11.10 -24.52 4.85
C SER A 25 -10.47 -23.69 5.95
N SER A 26 -10.12 -24.36 7.05
CA SER A 26 -9.15 -23.85 8.01
C SER A 26 -7.83 -23.73 7.27
N TYR A 27 -7.68 -22.64 6.52
CA TYR A 27 -6.45 -22.35 5.80
C TYR A 27 -5.36 -22.10 6.84
N ASN A 28 -4.42 -23.04 6.96
CA ASN A 28 -3.28 -22.87 7.84
C ASN A 28 -2.26 -21.94 7.19
N CYS A 29 -2.15 -20.72 7.73
CA CYS A 29 -1.28 -19.66 7.25
C CYS A 29 0.21 -19.85 7.62
N HIS A 30 0.60 -21.03 8.09
CA HIS A 30 1.99 -21.39 8.40
C HIS A 30 2.47 -22.61 7.59
N ASP A 31 1.60 -23.18 6.77
CA ASP A 31 1.87 -24.39 6.00
C ASP A 31 2.29 -24.05 4.56
N GLY A 32 3.38 -24.64 4.09
CA GLY A 32 3.93 -24.41 2.74
C GLY A 32 4.72 -23.10 2.55
N MET A 33 5.20 -22.85 1.33
CA MET A 33 5.89 -21.62 0.94
C MET A 33 4.87 -20.57 0.47
N ASP A 34 4.88 -19.39 1.10
CA ASP A 34 3.89 -18.32 0.91
C ASP A 34 3.72 -17.92 -0.59
N ASP A 35 4.80 -17.99 -1.38
CA ASP A 35 4.82 -17.62 -2.80
C ASP A 35 3.96 -18.54 -3.68
N MET A 36 3.72 -19.79 -3.24
CA MET A 36 2.96 -20.80 -3.99
C MET A 36 1.54 -21.01 -3.47
N TRP A 37 1.10 -20.23 -2.48
CA TRP A 37 -0.26 -20.36 -1.98
C TRP A 37 -1.28 -20.09 -3.10
N ALA A 38 -2.36 -20.87 -3.15
CA ALA A 38 -3.49 -20.51 -4.01
C ALA A 38 -4.05 -19.14 -3.58
N GLN A 39 -4.63 -18.38 -4.53
CA GLN A 39 -5.12 -17.02 -4.27
C GLN A 39 -6.09 -16.97 -3.08
N GLU A 40 -6.97 -17.96 -2.96
CA GLU A 40 -7.94 -18.08 -1.88
C GLU A 40 -7.30 -18.23 -0.48
N LYS A 41 -6.21 -19.00 -0.38
CA LYS A 41 -5.44 -19.15 0.86
C LYS A 41 -4.72 -17.85 1.20
N ARG A 42 -4.14 -17.16 0.20
CA ARG A 42 -3.52 -15.84 0.37
C ARG A 42 -4.52 -14.80 0.85
N ASP A 43 -5.70 -14.71 0.24
CA ASP A 43 -6.72 -13.72 0.61
C ASP A 43 -7.23 -13.96 2.04
N PHE A 44 -7.53 -15.21 2.40
CA PHE A 44 -7.94 -15.57 3.75
C PHE A 44 -6.84 -15.25 4.78
N CYS A 45 -5.61 -15.68 4.53
CA CYS A 45 -4.49 -15.48 5.45
C CYS A 45 -4.02 -14.02 5.51
N CYS A 46 -4.16 -13.26 4.43
CA CYS A 46 -3.92 -11.83 4.41
C CYS A 46 -4.95 -11.10 5.27
N TRP A 47 -6.25 -11.42 5.12
CA TRP A 47 -7.31 -10.80 5.90
C TRP A 47 -7.25 -11.16 7.40
N LYS A 48 -7.03 -12.44 7.73
CA LYS A 48 -7.03 -12.93 9.12
C LYS A 48 -5.71 -12.76 9.87
N HIS A 49 -4.59 -13.00 9.18
CA HIS A 49 -3.27 -13.15 9.80
C HIS A 49 -2.21 -12.21 9.21
N ARG A 50 -2.56 -11.37 8.22
CA ARG A 50 -1.64 -10.45 7.53
C ARG A 50 -0.42 -11.16 6.94
N LYS A 51 -0.57 -12.42 6.54
CA LYS A 51 0.47 -13.24 5.88
C LYS A 51 0.09 -13.57 4.45
N GLY A 52 1.05 -13.53 3.54
CA GLY A 52 0.86 -13.84 2.11
C GLY A 52 0.02 -12.81 1.34
N CYS A 53 -0.09 -11.56 1.83
CA CYS A 53 -0.73 -10.48 1.08
C CYS A 53 0.07 -10.21 -0.21
N PRO A 54 -0.59 -9.96 -1.35
CA PRO A 54 0.13 -9.58 -2.56
C PRO A 54 0.93 -8.30 -2.28
N GLU A 55 2.25 -8.39 -2.42
CA GLU A 55 3.08 -7.18 -2.45
C GLU A 55 2.70 -6.38 -3.71
N PRO A 56 2.76 -5.04 -3.64
CA PRO A 56 2.65 -4.22 -4.83
C PRO A 56 3.71 -4.67 -5.85
N VAL A 57 3.29 -5.29 -6.94
CA VAL A 57 4.20 -5.70 -8.01
C VAL A 57 4.65 -4.43 -8.72
N VAL A 58 5.83 -3.95 -8.37
CA VAL A 58 6.43 -2.79 -9.01
C VAL A 58 7.50 -3.21 -10.00
N PRO A 59 7.46 -2.75 -11.25
CA PRO A 59 8.53 -3.00 -12.20
C PRO A 59 9.86 -2.49 -11.62
N ALA A 60 10.81 -3.39 -11.42
CA ALA A 60 12.12 -3.12 -10.80
C ALA A 60 12.95 -2.07 -11.56
N ASP A 61 12.55 -1.81 -12.80
CA ASP A 61 13.18 -0.93 -13.77
C ASP A 61 12.50 0.46 -13.83
N SER A 62 11.43 0.70 -13.06
CA SER A 62 10.66 1.96 -13.15
C SER A 62 11.05 3.07 -12.16
N TYR A 63 11.71 2.75 -11.03
CA TYR A 63 11.98 3.77 -10.00
C TYR A 63 13.40 4.34 -10.06
N ASN A 64 13.50 5.55 -10.57
CA ASN A 64 14.72 6.36 -10.45
C ASN A 64 14.78 6.99 -9.05
N CYS A 65 15.64 6.45 -8.18
CA CYS A 65 15.82 6.93 -6.82
C CYS A 65 16.64 8.24 -6.70
N ASP A 66 17.18 8.74 -7.79
CA ASP A 66 17.88 10.02 -7.83
C ASP A 66 16.96 11.14 -8.34
N ALA A 67 15.96 10.80 -9.16
CA ALA A 67 15.00 11.75 -9.70
C ALA A 67 14.09 12.33 -8.60
N GLY A 68 14.17 13.65 -8.40
CA GLY A 68 13.36 14.35 -7.38
C GLY A 68 13.69 13.92 -5.95
N PHE A 69 14.89 13.40 -5.69
CA PHE A 69 15.29 12.98 -4.34
C PHE A 69 15.34 14.14 -3.32
N ASP A 70 15.35 15.40 -3.76
CA ASP A 70 15.21 16.57 -2.90
C ASP A 70 13.78 16.72 -2.34
N LYS A 71 12.78 16.26 -3.09
CA LYS A 71 11.34 16.39 -2.76
C LYS A 71 10.63 15.06 -2.61
N TRP A 72 11.38 13.97 -2.50
CA TRP A 72 10.85 12.61 -2.36
C TRP A 72 9.78 12.49 -1.26
N GLU A 73 9.88 13.25 -0.17
CA GLU A 73 8.88 13.25 0.92
C GLU A 73 7.46 13.51 0.41
N THR A 74 7.31 14.44 -0.53
CA THR A 74 6.02 14.87 -1.07
C THR A 74 5.75 14.32 -2.46
N GLU A 75 6.78 14.14 -3.28
CA GLU A 75 6.64 13.78 -4.70
C GLU A 75 6.69 12.28 -4.95
N TRP A 76 7.38 11.50 -4.10
CA TRP A 76 7.44 10.06 -4.31
C TRP A 76 6.26 9.36 -3.65
N GLU A 77 5.69 8.43 -4.41
CA GLU A 77 4.72 7.47 -3.92
C GLU A 77 5.33 6.57 -2.84
N ALA A 78 4.49 6.06 -1.93
CA ALA A 78 4.94 5.19 -0.84
C ALA A 78 5.75 3.98 -1.34
N VAL A 79 5.33 3.41 -2.48
CA VAL A 79 5.98 2.22 -3.05
C VAL A 79 7.36 2.56 -3.64
N GLN A 80 7.53 3.74 -4.24
CA GLN A 80 8.84 4.20 -4.71
C GLN A 80 9.80 4.41 -3.54
N LYS A 81 9.32 5.00 -2.43
CA LYS A 81 10.11 5.20 -1.19
C LYS A 81 10.59 3.88 -0.63
N GLU A 82 9.70 2.91 -0.52
CA GLU A 82 10.02 1.57 0.00
C GLU A 82 11.02 0.84 -0.92
N TRP A 83 10.79 0.86 -2.23
CA TRP A 83 11.69 0.24 -3.18
C TRP A 83 13.09 0.86 -3.15
N CYS A 84 13.16 2.20 -3.19
CA CYS A 84 14.42 2.93 -3.13
C CYS A 84 15.14 2.77 -1.79
N CYS A 85 14.42 2.59 -0.69
CA CYS A 85 15.03 2.28 0.58
C CYS A 85 15.67 0.89 0.57
N LYS A 86 14.92 -0.12 0.12
CA LYS A 86 15.37 -1.52 0.09
C LYS A 86 16.56 -1.75 -0.84
N HIS A 87 16.61 -1.07 -1.99
CA HIS A 87 17.61 -1.35 -3.04
C HIS A 87 18.71 -0.30 -3.16
N ARG A 88 18.44 0.96 -2.78
CA ARG A 88 19.38 2.09 -2.95
C ARG A 88 19.69 2.81 -1.64
N SER A 89 19.12 2.36 -0.52
CA SER A 89 19.25 3.00 0.80
C SER A 89 18.88 4.49 0.81
N ARG A 90 17.98 4.88 -0.11
CA ARG A 90 17.47 6.25 -0.24
C ARG A 90 16.04 6.31 0.30
N ALA A 91 15.64 7.45 0.86
CA ALA A 91 14.26 7.69 1.33
C ALA A 91 13.76 6.69 2.38
N CYS A 92 14.66 6.07 3.15
CA CYS A 92 14.31 5.12 4.22
C CYS A 92 13.67 5.76 5.44
N GLN A 93 13.94 7.05 5.66
CA GLN A 93 13.40 7.79 6.79
C GLN A 93 11.97 8.22 6.48
N ARG A 94 11.22 8.67 7.50
CA ARG A 94 9.87 9.19 7.24
C ARG A 94 9.91 10.62 6.71
N PHE A 95 10.81 11.44 7.23
CA PHE A 95 11.06 12.83 6.82
C PHE A 95 12.56 13.14 6.93
N GLN A 96 13.08 14.03 6.08
CA GLN A 96 14.44 14.57 6.19
C GLN A 96 14.44 15.78 7.12
N CYS A 97 14.88 15.59 8.35
CA CYS A 97 14.89 16.63 9.38
C CYS A 97 16.04 17.64 9.25
N ASP A 98 16.94 17.45 8.29
CA ASP A 98 18.04 18.39 8.02
C ASP A 98 17.70 19.36 6.88
N LEU A 99 16.87 18.93 5.93
CA LEU A 99 16.52 19.73 4.76
C LEU A 99 15.63 20.90 5.15
N GLY A 100 16.12 22.12 4.93
CA GLY A 100 15.38 23.34 5.29
C GLY A 100 15.30 23.58 6.80
N LEU A 101 16.15 22.95 7.62
CA LEU A 101 16.12 23.10 9.08
C LEU A 101 16.31 24.56 9.53
N HIS A 102 17.09 25.35 8.80
CA HIS A 102 17.35 26.76 9.14
C HIS A 102 16.09 27.65 9.08
N ASP A 103 15.11 27.31 8.23
CA ASP A 103 13.82 28.00 8.12
C ASP A 103 12.66 26.99 8.24
N PHE A 104 12.83 26.00 9.13
CA PHE A 104 11.88 24.91 9.29
C PHE A 104 10.48 25.42 9.66
N ALA A 105 10.40 26.57 10.34
CA ALA A 105 9.16 27.19 10.78
C ALA A 105 8.23 27.55 9.61
N THR A 106 8.76 27.91 8.44
CA THR A 106 7.96 28.23 7.25
C THR A 106 7.95 27.07 6.26
N LEU A 107 9.08 26.38 6.09
CA LEU A 107 9.27 25.38 5.05
C LEU A 107 8.66 24.02 5.39
N TRP A 108 8.58 23.65 6.67
CA TRP A 108 8.08 22.33 7.05
C TRP A 108 6.57 22.36 7.30
N GLY A 109 5.87 21.39 6.72
CA GLY A 109 4.50 21.08 7.10
C GLY A 109 4.39 20.58 8.55
N PRO A 110 3.22 20.71 9.20
CA PRO A 110 3.03 20.29 10.60
C PRO A 110 3.49 18.85 10.91
N PRO A 111 3.21 17.83 10.06
CA PRO A 111 3.63 16.45 10.33
C PRO A 111 5.16 16.28 10.43
N LYS A 112 5.91 17.00 9.59
CA LYS A 112 7.38 16.96 9.57
C LYS A 112 7.96 17.58 10.82
N LYS A 113 7.48 18.76 11.22
CA LYS A 113 7.89 19.43 12.48
C LYS A 113 7.66 18.55 13.70
N VAL A 114 6.47 17.97 13.78
CA VAL A 114 6.08 17.04 14.84
C VAL A 114 7.03 15.85 14.92
N TRP A 115 7.21 15.16 13.79
CA TRP A 115 7.96 13.92 13.76
C TRP A 115 9.45 14.17 13.99
N CYS A 116 10.03 15.18 13.33
CA CYS A 116 11.43 15.55 13.48
C CYS A 116 11.76 16.03 14.90
N CYS A 117 10.87 16.79 15.54
CA CYS A 117 11.09 17.18 16.93
C CYS A 117 11.07 15.97 17.87
N LYS A 118 10.10 15.05 17.68
CA LYS A 118 9.95 13.87 18.53
C LYS A 118 11.05 12.82 18.35
N HIS A 119 11.49 12.57 17.12
CA HIS A 119 12.40 11.47 16.80
C HIS A 119 13.86 11.91 16.65
N GLU A 120 14.11 13.13 16.17
CA GLU A 120 15.44 13.65 15.86
C GLU A 120 15.84 14.83 16.75
N GLY A 121 14.91 15.38 17.55
CA GLY A 121 15.15 16.59 18.35
C GLY A 121 15.37 17.86 17.51
N LYS A 122 15.03 17.83 16.22
CA LYS A 122 15.27 18.92 15.27
C LYS A 122 13.98 19.65 14.92
N GLY A 123 14.07 20.97 14.78
CA GLY A 123 12.92 21.80 14.36
C GLY A 123 11.77 21.80 15.39
N CYS A 124 12.11 21.77 16.68
CA CYS A 124 11.12 21.94 17.75
C CYS A 124 10.69 23.40 17.86
N ILE A 125 9.38 23.64 17.89
CA ILE A 125 8.83 24.97 18.15
C ILE A 125 8.66 25.12 19.66
N ALA A 126 9.19 26.20 20.25
CA ALA A 126 8.89 26.57 21.62
C ALA A 126 7.39 26.94 21.71
N GLY A 127 6.57 25.99 22.16
CA GLY A 127 5.11 26.18 22.30
C GLY A 127 4.26 24.94 22.07
N PHE A 128 4.77 23.90 21.39
CA PHE A 128 4.09 22.60 21.30
C PHE A 128 4.70 21.63 22.31
N GLN A 129 4.22 21.75 23.55
CA GLN A 129 4.51 20.84 24.65
C GLN A 129 3.68 19.56 24.42
N TRP A 130 4.36 18.48 24.08
CA TRP A 130 3.79 17.13 24.00
C TRP A 130 3.35 16.71 25.42
N PHE A 131 2.05 16.75 25.68
CA PHE A 131 1.40 15.97 26.76
C PHE A 131 1.03 14.59 26.22
#